data_AF-A0A849HSL1-F1
#
_entry.id   AF-A0A849HSL1-F1
#
_cell.length_a   1.000
_cell.length_b   1.000
_cell.length_c   1.000
_cell.angle_alpha   90.00
_cell.angle_beta   90.00
_cell.angle_gamma   90.00
#
_symmetry.space_group_name_H-M   'P 1'
#
loop_
_entity.id
_entity.type
_entity.pdbx_description
1 polymer ?
#
loop_
_entity_poly.entity_id
_entity_poly.type
_entity_poly.pdbx_seq_one_letter_code
_entity_poly.pdbx_strand_id
1 'polypeptide(L)'
;ARPPEHGTGWHRHTADFHIVIMTKGWARFMYGAQEHLVQAGDCVHQQPGITHYLFDYAPDMEYLEITSPADFGTVEVAGPCPVPPPTPWPAG
;
A
#
# COMPACT_ATOMS: atom_id res chain seq x y z
N ALA A 1 12.83 -10.83 -0.21
CA ALA A 1 11.58 -10.70 -0.99
C ALA A 1 11.89 -10.78 -2.49
N ARG A 2 10.87 -10.81 -3.36
CA ARG A 2 11.02 -10.74 -4.83
C ARG A 2 10.62 -9.32 -5.29
N PRO A 3 11.15 -8.80 -6.40
CA PRO A 3 10.69 -7.53 -6.95
C PRO A 3 9.19 -7.58 -7.26
N PRO A 4 8.47 -6.45 -7.18
CA PRO A 4 7.07 -6.37 -7.58
C PRO A 4 6.91 -6.68 -9.07
N GLU A 5 6.22 -7.77 -9.38
CA GLU A 5 5.75 -8.08 -10.75
C GLU A 5 4.29 -7.61 -10.94
N HIS A 6 3.50 -7.78 -9.87
CA HIS A 6 2.12 -7.34 -9.76
C HIS A 6 1.95 -6.76 -8.35
N GLY A 7 1.22 -5.65 -8.20
CA GLY A 7 0.92 -5.14 -6.87
C GLY A 7 -0.30 -5.81 -6.26
N THR A 8 -0.88 -5.18 -5.24
CA THR A 8 -1.92 -5.78 -4.40
C THR A 8 -3.29 -5.95 -5.08
N GLY A 9 -3.50 -5.36 -6.25
CA GLY A 9 -4.85 -5.17 -6.81
C GLY A 9 -5.57 -4.00 -6.13
N TRP A 10 -6.58 -3.46 -6.81
CA TRP A 10 -7.43 -2.41 -6.23
C TRP A 10 -8.36 -3.03 -5.20
N HIS A 11 -8.28 -2.55 -3.97
CA HIS A 11 -9.10 -3.06 -2.88
C HIS A 11 -9.37 -1.97 -1.85
N ARG A 12 -10.26 -2.29 -0.91
CA ARG A 12 -10.46 -1.53 0.32
C ARG A 12 -10.59 -2.49 1.50
N HIS A 13 -10.21 -2.03 2.67
CA HIS A 13 -10.44 -2.74 3.92
C HIS A 13 -11.77 -2.31 4.54
N THR A 14 -12.48 -3.24 5.20
CA THR A 14 -13.65 -2.94 6.03
C THR A 14 -13.24 -2.61 7.47
N ALA A 15 -12.12 -1.91 7.63
CA ALA A 15 -11.60 -1.44 8.90
C ALA A 15 -12.13 -0.02 9.19
N ASP A 16 -12.40 0.25 10.46
CA ASP A 16 -12.83 1.57 10.98
C ASP A 16 -11.63 2.46 11.32
N PHE A 17 -10.46 1.86 11.51
CA PHE A 17 -9.19 2.54 11.69
C PHE A 17 -8.08 1.71 11.06
N HIS A 18 -7.21 2.34 10.30
CA HIS A 18 -6.03 1.70 9.74
C HIS A 18 -4.92 2.73 9.58
N ILE A 19 -3.80 2.50 10.25
CA ILE A 19 -2.56 3.25 9.99
C ILE A 19 -1.45 2.30 9.57
N VAL A 20 -0.57 2.79 8.69
CA VAL A 20 0.66 2.14 8.26
C VAL A 20 1.83 3.00 8.73
N ILE A 21 2.79 2.41 9.43
CA ILE A 21 4.04 3.06 9.85
C ILE A 21 5.18 2.38 9.11
N MET A 22 5.87 3.11 8.24
CA MET A 22 6.99 2.57 7.47
C MET A 22 8.26 2.58 8.34
N THR A 23 8.86 1.41 8.57
CA THR A 23 10.05 1.27 9.44
C THR A 23 11.34 1.18 8.63
N LYS A 24 11.30 0.65 7.40
CA LYS A 24 12.45 0.57 6.47
C LYS A 24 12.01 0.69 5.02
N GLY A 25 12.94 1.09 4.15
CA GLY A 25 12.69 1.20 2.72
C GLY A 25 11.58 2.19 2.37
N TRP A 26 10.83 1.87 1.31
CA TRP A 26 9.72 2.67 0.80
C TRP A 26 8.70 1.81 0.06
N ALA A 27 7.47 2.33 -0.10
CA ALA A 27 6.45 1.83 -1.00
C ALA A 27 5.73 2.97 -1.72
N ARG A 28 5.22 2.69 -2.92
CA ARG A 28 4.31 3.56 -3.65
C ARG A 28 2.90 2.99 -3.62
N PHE A 29 1.98 3.82 -3.18
CA PHE A 29 0.55 3.53 -3.10
C PHE A 29 -0.20 4.45 -4.05
N MET A 30 -1.27 3.94 -4.65
CA MET A 30 -2.38 4.76 -5.09
C MET A 30 -3.40 4.81 -3.96
N TYR A 31 -3.75 6.01 -3.49
CA TYR A 31 -4.90 6.25 -2.61
C TYR A 31 -5.95 7.02 -3.40
N GLY A 32 -7.04 6.36 -3.76
CA GLY A 32 -7.95 6.86 -4.80
C GLY A 32 -7.21 7.06 -6.12
N ALA A 33 -7.27 8.27 -6.68
CA ALA A 33 -6.61 8.60 -7.95
C ALA A 33 -5.22 9.25 -7.79
N GLN A 34 -4.66 9.26 -6.57
CA GLN A 34 -3.42 9.97 -6.26
C GLN A 34 -2.32 9.02 -5.82
N GLU A 35 -1.16 9.19 -6.42
CA GLU A 35 0.04 8.46 -6.05
C GLU A 35 0.71 9.06 -4.81
N HIS A 36 1.16 8.19 -3.90
CA HIS A 36 1.85 8.55 -2.67
C HIS A 36 3.10 7.68 -2.52
N LEU A 37 4.24 8.32 -2.29
CA LEU A 37 5.44 7.65 -1.80
C LEU A 37 5.42 7.67 -0.28
N VAL A 38 5.55 6.49 0.32
CA VAL A 38 5.62 6.29 1.77
C VAL A 38 6.97 5.67 2.08
N GLN A 39 7.78 6.33 2.90
CA GLN A 39 9.16 5.93 3.19
C GLN A 39 9.43 5.85 4.69
N ALA A 40 10.53 5.20 5.08
CA ALA A 40 10.88 4.99 6.48
C ALA A 40 10.75 6.27 7.32
N GLY A 41 9.98 6.18 8.41
CA GLY A 41 9.62 7.30 9.28
C GLY A 41 8.22 7.89 9.03
N ASP A 42 7.61 7.62 7.87
CA ASP A 42 6.26 8.07 7.57
C ASP A 42 5.19 7.25 8.33
N CYS A 43 4.10 7.93 8.68
CA CYS A 43 2.89 7.34 9.22
C CYS A 43 1.70 7.76 8.33
N VAL A 44 1.02 6.80 7.73
CA VAL A 44 -0.10 7.02 6.84
C VAL A 44 -1.38 6.55 7.51
N HIS A 45 -2.37 7.43 7.59
CA HIS A 45 -3.73 7.03 7.92
C HIS A 45 -4.47 6.64 6.65
N GLN A 46 -4.83 5.36 6.55
CA GLN A 46 -5.75 4.90 5.51
C GLN A 46 -7.17 5.20 5.98
N GLN A 47 -7.77 6.24 5.40
CA GLN A 47 -9.16 6.60 5.69
C GLN A 47 -10.06 5.35 5.56
N PRO A 48 -10.99 5.10 6.51
CA PRO A 48 -11.88 3.96 6.45
C PRO A 48 -12.58 3.81 5.09
N GLY A 49 -12.46 2.61 4.51
CA GLY A 49 -13.05 2.29 3.20
C GLY A 49 -12.35 2.91 1.98
N ILE A 50 -11.18 3.52 2.12
CA ILE A 50 -10.44 4.08 0.98
C ILE A 50 -10.02 2.98 0.00
N THR A 51 -10.34 3.19 -1.28
CA THR A 51 -9.82 2.36 -2.37
C THR A 51 -8.36 2.67 -2.57
N HIS A 52 -7.50 1.65 -2.50
CA HIS A 52 -6.07 1.82 -2.63
C HIS A 52 -5.39 0.62 -3.31
N TYR A 53 -4.13 0.82 -3.66
CA TYR A 53 -3.29 -0.15 -4.37
C TYR A 53 -1.81 0.10 -4.05
N LEU A 54 -1.10 -0.87 -3.45
CA LEU A 54 0.37 -0.83 -3.32
C LEU A 54 0.97 -1.48 -4.58
N PHE A 55 1.67 -0.70 -5.39
CA PHE A 55 2.16 -1.17 -6.70
C PHE A 55 3.67 -1.27 -6.82
N ASP A 56 4.42 -0.62 -5.95
CA ASP A 56 5.87 -0.65 -6.00
C ASP A 56 6.48 -0.53 -4.60
N TYR A 57 7.65 -1.14 -4.39
CA TYR A 57 8.31 -1.13 -3.09
C TYR A 57 9.81 -1.43 -3.17
N ALA A 58 10.53 -0.96 -2.16
CA ALA A 58 11.96 -1.20 -1.99
C ALA A 58 12.28 -2.67 -1.63
N PRO A 59 13.47 -3.18 -1.97
CA PRO A 59 13.94 -4.51 -1.57
C PRO A 59 13.88 -4.80 -0.07
N ASP A 60 14.05 -3.76 0.74
CA ASP A 60 14.13 -3.78 2.19
C ASP A 60 12.89 -3.19 2.88
N MET A 61 11.77 -3.01 2.13
CA MET A 61 10.54 -2.48 2.69
C MET A 61 10.08 -3.28 3.91
N GLU A 62 9.81 -2.56 5.00
CA GLU A 62 9.25 -3.08 6.23
C GLU A 62 8.30 -2.03 6.81
N TYR A 63 7.08 -2.45 7.18
CA TYR A 63 6.11 -1.57 7.81
C TYR A 63 5.32 -2.31 8.90
N LEU A 64 4.67 -1.52 9.78
CA LEU A 64 3.69 -1.97 10.74
C LEU A 64 2.30 -1.45 10.35
N GLU A 65 1.32 -2.32 10.31
CA GLU A 65 -0.09 -1.95 10.21
C GLU A 65 -0.74 -2.04 11.60
N ILE A 66 -1.49 -1.00 11.96
CA ILE A 66 -2.31 -0.98 13.18
C ILE A 66 -3.75 -0.73 12.74
N THR A 67 -4.62 -1.70 13.02
CA THR A 67 -6.00 -1.73 12.51
C THR A 67 -7.02 -1.91 13.63
N SER A 68 -8.25 -1.47 13.38
CA SER A 68 -9.42 -1.79 14.17
C SER A 68 -10.67 -1.84 13.27
N PRO A 69 -11.59 -2.81 13.46
CA PRO A 69 -11.44 -3.97 14.34
C PRO A 69 -10.33 -4.92 13.84
N ALA A 70 -9.88 -5.82 14.71
CA ALA A 70 -8.80 -6.74 14.38
C ALA A 70 -9.17 -7.73 13.26
N ASP A 71 -10.45 -8.11 13.18
CA ASP A 71 -11.03 -9.02 12.19
C ASP A 71 -11.62 -8.29 10.97
N PHE A 72 -10.96 -7.23 10.52
CA PHE A 72 -11.37 -6.51 9.31
C PHE A 72 -11.29 -7.39 8.05
N GLY A 73 -12.17 -7.14 7.09
CA GLY A 73 -12.17 -7.79 5.78
C GLY A 73 -11.47 -6.98 4.70
N THR A 74 -11.23 -7.63 3.56
CA THR A 74 -10.71 -7.01 2.34
C THR A 74 -11.67 -7.27 1.20
N VAL A 75 -11.99 -6.23 0.43
CA VAL A 75 -12.91 -6.31 -0.71
C VAL A 75 -12.21 -5.78 -1.95
N GLU A 76 -12.12 -6.63 -2.98
CA GLU A 76 -11.68 -6.20 -4.31
C GLU A 76 -12.67 -5.21 -4.92
N VAL A 77 -12.16 -4.18 -5.60
CA VAL A 77 -12.99 -3.13 -6.21
C VAL A 77 -12.43 -2.73 -7.57
N ALA A 78 -13.29 -2.13 -8.41
CA ALA A 78 -12.80 -1.46 -9.61
C ALA A 78 -11.96 -0.23 -9.24
N GLY A 79 -10.79 -0.10 -9.85
CA GLY A 79 -9.92 1.05 -9.67
C GLY A 79 -10.46 2.32 -10.34
N PRO A 80 -10.22 3.51 -9.76
CA PRO A 80 -10.66 4.77 -10.35
C PRO A 80 -9.78 5.24 -11.53
N CYS A 81 -8.58 4.68 -11.67
CA CYS A 81 -7.63 5.04 -12.71
C CYS A 81 -6.64 3.88 -13.01
N PRO A 82 -5.88 3.96 -14.11
CA PRO A 82 -4.71 3.11 -14.32
C PRO A 82 -3.68 3.28 -13.20
N VAL A 83 -2.93 2.21 -12.92
CA VAL A 83 -1.84 2.19 -11.94
C VAL A 83 -0.51 2.23 -12.69
N PRO A 84 0.49 3.02 -12.25
CA PRO A 84 1.82 2.99 -12.85
C PRO A 84 2.45 1.59 -12.75
N PRO A 85 3.31 1.20 -13.71
CA PRO A 85 4.03 -0.06 -13.61
C PRO A 85 5.04 -0.03 -12.43
N PRO A 86 5.29 -1.18 -11.77
CA PRO A 86 6.36 -1.27 -10.77
C PRO A 86 7.74 -1.00 -11.39
N THR A 87 8.66 -0.50 -10.56
CA THR A 87 10.07 -0.37 -10.95
C THR A 87 10.86 -1.64 -10.59
N PRO A 88 11.63 -2.21 -11.53
CA PRO A 88 12.51 -3.33 -11.22
C PRO A 88 13.56 -2.92 -10.18
N TRP A 89 13.87 -3.82 -9.25
CA TRP A 89 14.98 -3.60 -8.33
C TRP A 89 16.32 -3.55 -9.07
N PRO A 90 17.28 -2.73 -8.63
CA PRO A 90 18.63 -2.76 -9.16
C PRO A 90 19.20 -4.18 -9.11
N ALA A 91 19.90 -4.60 -10.15
CA ALA A 91 20.72 -5.80 -10.08
C ALA A 91 21.80 -5.56 -9.01
N GLY A 92 21.79 -6.37 -7.96
CA GLY A 92 22.82 -6.37 -6.92
C GLY A 92 24.16 -6.88 -7.42
#